data_AF-A0A1R4IQM1-F1
#
_entry.id   AF-A0A1R4IQM1-F1
#
_cell.length_a   1.000
_cell.length_b   1.000
_cell.length_c   1.000
_cell.angle_alpha   90.00
_cell.angle_beta   90.00
_cell.angle_gamma   90.00
#
_symmetry.space_group_name_H-M   'P 1'
#
loop_
_entity.id
_entity.type
_entity.pdbx_description
1 polymer ?
#
loop_
_entity_poly.entity_id
_entity_poly.type
_entity_poly.pdbx_seq_one_letter_code
_entity_poly.pdbx_strand_id
1 'polypeptide(L)'
;MLSAQSFAGMLDGSWGFDVTNNTTTRKINTKRDGFTKIFATRLQRCQMECADALYVIASRDTPESFFYCDPPYYNSDLGHYDGYSERDYEELLYLLSKIQGKFLLSSYPSPPLERYTKKYGWQKWSVRQKVSVNAKGGDQKTKTEMLVANYPIGEQLEADFDEHLDREDDGTI
;
A
#
# COMPACT_ATOMS: atom_id res chain seq x y z
N MET A 1 17.57 -10.99 -2.29
CA MET A 1 17.76 -11.61 -0.95
C MET A 1 18.63 -10.77 -0.01
N LEU A 2 19.37 -9.77 -0.49
CA LEU A 2 20.20 -8.89 0.34
C LEU A 2 19.38 -8.01 1.30
N SER A 3 18.19 -7.56 0.88
CA SER A 3 17.26 -6.84 1.77
C SER A 3 16.82 -7.67 2.99
N ALA A 4 16.88 -9.01 2.95
CA ALA A 4 16.56 -9.82 4.12
C ALA A 4 17.66 -9.79 5.20
N GLN A 5 18.82 -9.23 4.88
CA GLN A 5 19.98 -9.08 5.76
C GLN A 5 20.12 -7.64 6.29
N SER A 6 19.35 -6.68 5.80
CA SER A 6 19.34 -5.33 6.34
C SER A 6 18.30 -5.17 7.45
N PHE A 7 18.55 -4.21 8.35
CA PHE A 7 17.57 -3.85 9.38
C PHE A 7 16.24 -3.48 8.73
N ALA A 8 15.12 -4.05 9.20
CA ALA A 8 13.77 -3.81 8.68
C ALA A 8 13.55 -4.00 7.16
N GLY A 9 14.45 -4.67 6.44
CA GLY A 9 14.32 -4.81 4.98
C GLY A 9 14.82 -3.63 4.16
N MET A 10 15.44 -2.65 4.83
CA MET A 10 15.88 -1.37 4.30
C MET A 10 16.91 -1.52 3.18
N LEU A 11 16.70 -0.90 2.01
CA LEU A 11 17.54 -1.17 0.83
C LEU A 11 18.89 -0.43 0.84
N ASP A 12 18.99 0.66 1.59
CA ASP A 12 20.19 1.47 1.84
C ASP A 12 20.72 1.31 3.28
N GLY A 13 20.22 0.31 4.00
CA GLY A 13 20.52 0.09 5.41
C GLY A 13 21.86 -0.61 5.68
N SER A 14 22.20 -0.72 6.97
CA SER A 14 23.38 -1.48 7.41
C SER A 14 23.23 -2.98 7.19
N TRP A 15 24.37 -3.65 7.00
CA TRP A 15 24.43 -5.09 6.77
C TRP A 15 24.40 -5.89 8.07
N GLY A 16 23.40 -6.74 8.24
CA GLY A 16 23.28 -7.69 9.34
C GLY A 16 23.96 -9.02 9.02
N PHE A 17 24.77 -9.51 9.96
CA PHE A 17 25.40 -10.83 9.90
C PHE A 17 25.32 -11.50 11.26
N ASP A 18 25.24 -12.83 11.26
CA ASP A 18 25.25 -13.63 12.47
C ASP A 18 26.69 -13.98 12.85
N VAL A 19 27.05 -13.84 14.14
CA VAL A 19 28.35 -14.32 14.67
C VAL A 19 28.21 -15.69 15.34
N THR A 20 27.09 -15.96 15.99
CA THR A 20 26.87 -17.17 16.81
C THR A 20 25.57 -17.91 16.47
N ASN A 21 24.46 -17.20 16.42
CA ASN A 21 23.14 -17.80 16.18
C ASN A 21 22.73 -17.64 14.71
N ASN A 22 22.49 -18.76 14.03
CA ASN A 22 22.21 -18.85 12.58
C ASN A 22 20.79 -18.36 12.17
N THR A 23 20.38 -17.20 12.67
CA THR A 23 19.01 -16.67 12.53
C THR A 23 18.79 -15.99 11.18
N THR A 24 19.76 -15.22 10.70
CA THR A 24 19.75 -14.50 9.43
C THR A 24 19.80 -15.49 8.27
N THR A 25 20.67 -16.49 8.32
CA THR A 25 20.73 -17.55 7.29
C THR A 25 19.44 -18.35 7.21
N ARG A 26 18.82 -18.69 8.35
CA ARG A 26 17.54 -19.41 8.39
C ARG A 26 16.44 -18.59 7.69
N LYS A 27 16.35 -17.28 7.99
CA LYS A 27 15.39 -16.38 7.34
C LYS A 27 15.56 -16.33 5.82
N ILE A 28 16.80 -16.26 5.34
CA ILE A 28 17.10 -16.24 3.90
C ILE A 28 16.69 -17.55 3.25
N ASN A 29 17.07 -18.69 3.83
CA ASN A 29 16.71 -20.00 3.31
C ASN A 29 15.19 -20.18 3.26
N THR A 30 14.46 -19.79 4.31
CA THR A 30 12.99 -19.85 4.32
C THR A 30 12.38 -18.96 3.23
N LYS A 31 12.89 -17.74 3.02
CA LYS A 31 12.40 -16.85 1.94
C LYS A 31 12.71 -17.42 0.55
N ARG A 32 13.88 -18.02 0.36
CA ARG A 32 14.27 -18.71 -0.88
C ARG A 32 13.36 -19.89 -1.16
N ASP A 33 13.15 -20.76 -0.18
CA ASP A 33 12.34 -21.96 -0.32
C ASP A 33 10.85 -21.61 -0.50
N GLY A 34 10.43 -20.48 0.08
CA GLY A 34 9.12 -19.86 -0.15
C GLY A 34 8.94 -19.29 -1.56
N PHE A 35 10.02 -19.07 -2.33
CA PHE A 35 9.92 -18.75 -3.75
C PHE A 35 9.61 -20.02 -4.54
N THR A 36 8.34 -20.42 -4.48
CA THR A 36 7.85 -21.65 -5.08
C THR A 36 7.61 -21.51 -6.58
N LYS A 37 7.38 -22.64 -7.25
CA LYS A 37 6.93 -22.69 -8.66
C LYS A 37 5.65 -21.86 -8.89
N ILE A 38 4.82 -21.64 -7.87
CA ILE A 38 3.59 -20.84 -7.99
C ILE A 38 3.91 -19.40 -8.37
N PHE A 39 4.91 -18.79 -7.73
CA PHE A 39 5.32 -17.41 -8.06
C PHE A 39 5.92 -17.35 -9.46
N ALA A 40 6.76 -18.32 -9.82
CA ALA A 40 7.33 -18.41 -11.16
C ALA A 40 6.22 -18.49 -12.23
N THR A 41 5.20 -19.34 -12.04
CA THR A 41 4.06 -19.46 -12.97
C THR A 41 3.24 -18.17 -13.06
N ARG A 42 3.02 -17.47 -11.94
CA ARG A 42 2.30 -16.18 -11.97
C ARG A 42 3.04 -15.11 -12.75
N LEU A 43 4.37 -15.08 -12.67
CA LEU A 43 5.22 -14.10 -13.34
C LEU A 43 5.39 -14.37 -14.85
N GLN A 44 5.06 -15.57 -15.35
CA GLN A 44 5.22 -15.91 -16.77
C GLN A 44 4.42 -15.00 -17.72
N ARG A 45 3.37 -14.34 -17.22
CA ARG A 45 2.52 -13.40 -17.99
C ARG A 45 2.70 -11.95 -17.56
N CYS A 46 3.76 -11.63 -16.81
CA CYS A 46 4.04 -10.29 -16.34
C CYS A 46 5.16 -9.65 -17.16
N GLN A 47 4.96 -8.40 -17.56
CA GLN A 47 6.03 -7.51 -18.00
C GLN A 47 6.48 -6.67 -16.80
N MET A 48 7.79 -6.54 -16.60
CA MET A 48 8.38 -5.73 -15.54
C MET A 48 9.10 -4.55 -16.17
N GLU A 49 8.75 -3.35 -15.75
CA GLU A 49 9.36 -2.11 -16.24
C GLU A 49 9.87 -1.27 -15.07
N CYS A 50 11.01 -0.61 -15.30
CA CYS A 50 11.55 0.42 -14.43
C CYS A 50 11.48 1.74 -15.19
N ALA A 51 10.36 2.42 -15.07
CA ALA A 51 10.04 3.66 -15.77
C ALA A 51 9.13 4.52 -14.91
N ASP A 52 8.96 5.78 -15.32
CA ASP A 52 8.00 6.68 -14.70
C ASP A 52 6.58 6.10 -14.75
N ALA A 53 5.86 6.18 -13.64
CA ALA A 53 4.54 5.56 -13.51
C ALA A 53 3.51 6.23 -14.43
N LEU A 54 3.58 7.55 -14.62
CA LEU A 54 2.66 8.28 -15.49
C LEU A 54 2.86 7.87 -16.95
N TYR A 55 4.12 7.69 -17.36
CA TYR A 55 4.46 7.13 -18.67
C TYR A 55 3.85 5.73 -18.87
N VAL A 56 4.04 4.83 -17.90
CA VAL A 56 3.53 3.45 -17.99
C VAL A 56 2.01 3.44 -18.08
N ILE A 57 1.31 4.19 -17.23
CA ILE A 57 -0.16 4.29 -17.24
C ILE A 57 -0.65 4.81 -18.59
N ALA A 58 -0.09 5.93 -19.06
CA ALA A 58 -0.50 6.53 -20.33
C ALA A 58 -0.26 5.61 -21.54
N SER A 59 0.86 4.88 -21.57
CA SER A 59 1.22 3.96 -22.66
C SER A 59 0.31 2.73 -22.76
N ARG A 60 -0.41 2.40 -21.67
CA ARG A 60 -1.21 1.18 -21.51
C ARG A 60 -2.69 1.46 -21.31
N ASP A 61 -3.11 2.72 -21.45
CA ASP A 61 -4.50 3.09 -21.27
C ASP A 61 -5.36 2.61 -22.45
N THR A 62 -6.23 1.64 -22.16
CA THR A 62 -7.31 1.18 -23.04
C THR A 62 -8.59 1.05 -22.22
N PRO A 63 -9.78 0.99 -22.85
CA PRO A 63 -11.04 0.79 -22.13
C PRO A 63 -11.07 -0.48 -21.25
N GLU A 64 -10.27 -1.49 -21.59
CA GLU A 64 -10.15 -2.76 -20.88
C GLU A 64 -9.05 -2.76 -19.79
N SER A 65 -8.21 -1.73 -19.75
CA SER A 65 -7.12 -1.64 -18.79
C SER A 65 -7.63 -1.45 -17.36
N PHE A 66 -6.91 -2.06 -16.43
CA PHE A 66 -7.13 -1.90 -14.99
C PHE A 66 -5.82 -1.54 -14.30
N PHE A 67 -5.79 -0.37 -13.65
CA PHE A 67 -4.62 0.16 -12.98
C PHE A 67 -4.79 0.09 -11.46
N TYR A 68 -3.96 -0.70 -10.78
CA TYR A 68 -3.80 -0.58 -9.33
C TYR A 68 -2.62 0.34 -9.03
N CYS A 69 -2.89 1.45 -8.33
CA CYS A 69 -1.90 2.48 -8.03
C CYS A 69 -1.67 2.56 -6.51
N ASP A 70 -0.41 2.44 -6.09
CA ASP A 70 0.01 2.56 -4.69
C ASP A 70 1.24 3.49 -4.63
N PRO A 71 1.04 4.81 -4.84
CA PRO A 71 2.14 5.76 -4.87
C PRO A 71 2.72 5.99 -3.47
N PRO A 72 3.96 6.49 -3.36
CA PRO A 72 4.47 6.98 -2.09
C PRO A 72 3.52 8.03 -1.48
N TYR A 73 3.20 7.88 -0.20
CA TYR A 73 2.28 8.78 0.48
C TYR A 73 2.99 10.06 0.91
N TYR A 74 2.82 11.13 0.12
CA TYR A 74 3.50 12.43 0.31
C TYR A 74 3.29 13.05 1.70
N ASN A 75 2.21 12.68 2.40
CA ASN A 75 1.85 13.18 3.73
C ASN A 75 2.28 12.24 4.87
N SER A 76 3.19 11.31 4.62
CA SER A 76 3.68 10.36 5.62
C SER A 76 5.20 10.24 5.59
N ASP A 77 5.76 9.48 6.54
CA ASP A 77 7.18 9.14 6.53
C ASP A 77 7.51 8.32 5.27
N LEU A 78 8.15 8.98 4.30
CA LEU A 78 8.41 8.45 2.95
C LEU A 78 9.55 7.42 2.93
N GLY A 79 10.23 7.12 4.05
CA GLY A 79 11.31 6.12 4.08
C GLY A 79 12.38 6.39 3.01
N HIS A 80 12.55 5.44 2.07
CA HIS A 80 13.49 5.56 0.94
C HIS A 80 12.98 6.35 -0.27
N TYR A 81 11.72 6.75 -0.27
CA TYR A 81 11.12 7.50 -1.37
C TYR A 81 11.45 8.98 -1.21
N ASP A 82 12.73 9.32 -1.39
CA ASP A 82 13.16 10.72 -1.45
C ASP A 82 12.65 11.37 -2.76
N GLY A 83 12.14 12.59 -2.66
CA GLY A 83 11.72 13.40 -3.81
C GLY A 83 10.28 13.26 -4.29
N TYR A 84 9.45 12.34 -3.75
CA TYR A 84 8.03 12.29 -4.12
C TYR A 84 7.22 13.40 -3.42
N SER A 85 6.76 14.36 -4.20
CA SER A 85 6.12 15.58 -3.74
C SER A 85 4.58 15.55 -3.87
N GLU A 86 3.90 16.50 -3.23
CA GLU A 86 2.47 16.72 -3.45
C GLU A 86 2.15 16.99 -4.92
N ARG A 87 3.06 17.64 -5.65
CA ARG A 87 2.90 17.90 -7.08
C ARG A 87 2.89 16.60 -7.89
N ASP A 88 3.79 15.68 -7.60
CA ASP A 88 3.83 14.37 -8.29
C ASP A 88 2.53 13.59 -8.06
N TYR A 89 2.01 13.68 -6.83
CA TYR A 89 0.70 13.12 -6.52
C TYR A 89 -0.44 13.80 -7.28
N GLU A 90 -0.44 15.12 -7.40
CA GLU A 90 -1.43 15.83 -8.22
C GLU A 90 -1.34 15.49 -9.71
N GLU A 91 -0.13 15.28 -10.25
CA GLU A 91 0.09 14.85 -11.63
C GLU A 91 -0.47 13.44 -11.87
N LEU A 92 -0.33 12.52 -10.91
CA LEU A 92 -0.99 11.22 -10.91
C LEU A 92 -2.52 11.36 -10.91
N LEU A 93 -3.10 12.14 -10.00
CA LEU A 93 -4.55 12.35 -9.94
C LEU A 93 -5.10 12.98 -11.23
N TYR A 94 -4.34 13.91 -11.81
CA TYR A 94 -4.67 14.50 -13.11
C TYR A 94 -4.73 13.44 -14.20
N LEU A 95 -3.70 12.59 -14.32
CA LEU A 95 -3.66 11.51 -15.30
C LEU A 95 -4.83 10.53 -15.11
N LEU A 96 -5.06 10.07 -13.88
CA LEU A 96 -6.16 9.16 -13.55
C LEU A 96 -7.54 9.75 -13.86
N SER A 97 -7.68 11.08 -13.90
CA SER A 97 -8.93 11.73 -14.33
C SER A 97 -9.17 11.73 -15.84
N LYS A 98 -8.16 11.30 -16.63
CA LYS A 98 -8.18 11.30 -18.10
C LYS A 98 -8.15 9.92 -18.73
N ILE A 99 -7.81 8.89 -17.96
CA ILE A 99 -7.72 7.53 -18.49
C ILE A 99 -9.09 7.01 -18.96
N GLN A 100 -9.06 6.13 -19.96
CA GLN A 100 -10.22 5.38 -20.45
C GLN A 100 -10.49 4.14 -19.61
N GLY A 101 -9.43 3.52 -19.10
CA GLY A 101 -9.50 2.33 -18.27
C GLY A 101 -10.04 2.58 -16.85
N LYS A 102 -10.05 1.50 -16.06
CA LYS A 102 -10.42 1.54 -14.65
C LYS A 102 -9.19 1.72 -13.78
N PHE A 103 -9.32 2.40 -12.65
CA PHE A 103 -8.27 2.45 -11.65
C PHE A 103 -8.79 2.19 -10.23
N LEU A 104 -7.90 1.63 -9.41
CA LEU A 104 -8.01 1.56 -7.96
C LEU A 104 -6.74 2.16 -7.35
N LEU A 105 -6.89 3.26 -6.61
CA LEU A 105 -5.81 4.01 -5.98
C LEU A 105 -5.84 3.77 -4.47
N SER A 106 -4.71 3.33 -3.92
CA SER A 106 -4.44 3.32 -2.48
C SER A 106 -3.83 4.67 -2.07
N SER A 107 -4.35 5.30 -1.02
CA SER A 107 -3.87 6.60 -0.51
C SER A 107 -4.27 6.83 0.94
N TYR A 108 -3.70 7.86 1.58
CA TYR A 108 -4.30 8.49 2.74
C TYR A 108 -5.27 9.63 2.36
N PRO A 109 -6.23 9.98 3.23
CA PRO A 109 -7.04 11.17 3.07
C PRO A 109 -6.16 12.42 2.91
N SER A 110 -6.43 13.20 1.87
CA SER A 110 -5.68 14.42 1.57
C SER A 110 -6.52 15.46 0.82
N PRO A 111 -6.23 16.76 0.96
CA PRO A 111 -6.94 17.82 0.23
C PRO A 111 -6.97 17.64 -1.30
N PRO A 112 -5.87 17.26 -2.00
CA PRO A 112 -5.94 17.02 -3.45
C PRO A 112 -6.84 15.83 -3.79
N LEU A 113 -6.75 14.72 -3.06
CA LEU A 113 -7.60 13.56 -3.29
C LEU A 113 -9.09 13.90 -3.12
N GLU A 114 -9.44 14.68 -2.10
CA GLU A 114 -10.81 15.12 -1.86
C GLU A 114 -11.35 15.99 -3.00
N ARG A 115 -10.54 16.93 -3.52
CA ARG A 115 -10.91 17.75 -4.67
C ARG A 115 -11.21 16.91 -5.92
N TYR A 116 -10.33 15.97 -6.25
CA TYR A 116 -10.49 15.13 -7.44
C TYR A 116 -11.68 14.18 -7.30
N THR A 117 -11.82 13.53 -6.14
CA THR A 117 -12.94 12.61 -5.88
C THR A 117 -14.29 13.31 -5.98
N LYS A 118 -14.42 14.51 -5.40
CA LYS A 118 -15.64 15.32 -5.52
C LYS A 118 -15.90 15.79 -6.95
N LYS A 119 -14.85 16.20 -7.68
CA LYS A 119 -14.98 16.73 -9.05
C LYS A 119 -15.39 15.67 -10.07
N TYR A 120 -14.84 14.46 -9.96
CA TYR A 120 -15.04 13.39 -10.93
C TYR A 120 -15.98 12.27 -10.46
N GLY A 121 -16.57 12.40 -9.27
CA GLY A 121 -17.51 11.42 -8.72
C GLY A 121 -16.87 10.08 -8.39
N TRP A 122 -15.57 10.06 -8.09
CA TRP A 122 -14.87 8.84 -7.74
C TRP A 122 -15.38 8.29 -6.42
N GLN A 123 -15.48 6.96 -6.36
CA GLN A 123 -15.90 6.24 -5.17
C GLN A 123 -14.74 6.09 -4.20
N LYS A 124 -15.02 6.18 -2.91
CA LYS A 124 -14.02 6.09 -1.84
C LYS A 124 -14.44 5.06 -0.81
N TRP A 125 -13.48 4.31 -0.30
CA TRP A 125 -13.63 3.46 0.86
C TRP A 125 -12.45 3.71 1.80
N SER A 126 -12.68 3.77 3.11
CA SER A 126 -11.62 4.06 4.09
C SER A 126 -11.68 3.14 5.29
N VAL A 127 -10.51 2.70 5.76
CA VAL A 127 -10.36 1.87 6.96
C VAL A 127 -9.50 2.58 7.97
N ARG A 128 -9.97 2.64 9.23
CA ARG A 128 -9.16 3.10 10.36
C ARG A 128 -8.44 1.93 11.01
N GLN A 129 -7.12 2.00 11.11
CA GLN A 129 -6.30 0.99 11.76
C GLN A 129 -5.43 1.62 12.85
N LYS A 130 -5.19 0.85 13.92
CA LYS A 130 -4.25 1.25 14.99
C LYS A 130 -2.83 0.92 14.57
N VAL A 131 -1.91 1.84 14.78
CA VAL A 131 -0.49 1.67 14.44
C VAL A 131 0.18 0.82 15.53
N SER A 132 0.61 -0.39 15.17
CA SER A 132 1.18 -1.37 16.11
C SER A 132 2.58 -1.04 16.63
N VAL A 133 3.29 -0.07 16.01
CA VAL A 133 4.71 0.18 16.29
C VAL A 133 4.98 0.85 17.64
N ASN A 134 3.95 1.26 18.40
CA ASN A 134 4.14 1.97 19.67
C ASN A 134 3.29 1.42 20.84
N ALA A 135 3.11 0.10 20.92
CA ALA A 135 2.27 -0.54 21.95
C ALA A 135 2.69 -0.26 23.42
N LYS A 136 3.88 0.29 23.66
CA LYS A 136 4.42 0.53 25.03
C LYS A 136 4.49 2.01 25.44
N GLY A 137 4.00 2.95 24.62
CA GLY A 137 4.31 4.39 24.76
C GLY A 137 3.14 5.37 24.87
N GLY A 138 1.93 4.92 25.23
CA GLY A 138 0.74 5.78 25.35
C GLY A 138 -0.30 5.57 24.23
N ASP A 139 -1.13 6.59 23.97
CA ASP A 139 -2.24 6.54 23.00
C ASP A 139 -1.75 6.07 21.62
N GLN A 140 -2.34 4.98 21.14
CA GLN A 140 -2.00 4.40 19.85
C GLN A 140 -2.42 5.34 18.73
N LYS A 141 -1.44 5.84 17.97
CA LYS A 141 -1.71 6.60 16.74
C LYS A 141 -2.60 5.75 15.82
N THR A 142 -3.66 6.35 15.32
CA THR A 142 -4.53 5.74 14.29
C THR A 142 -4.10 6.24 12.91
N LYS A 143 -4.17 5.36 11.92
CA LYS A 143 -4.02 5.70 10.50
C LYS A 143 -5.32 5.38 9.79
N THR A 144 -5.69 6.23 8.84
CA THR A 144 -6.87 6.01 7.99
C THR A 144 -6.37 5.74 6.59
N GLU A 145 -6.42 4.50 6.13
CA GLU A 145 -6.13 4.12 4.74
C GLU A 145 -7.38 4.31 3.88
N MET A 146 -7.20 4.65 2.61
CA MET A 146 -8.29 4.92 1.68
C MET A 146 -8.03 4.26 0.32
N LEU A 147 -9.04 3.56 -0.19
CA LEU A 147 -9.12 3.12 -1.58
C LEU A 147 -10.05 4.05 -2.36
N VAL A 148 -9.63 4.44 -3.56
CA VAL A 148 -10.38 5.33 -4.45
C VAL A 148 -10.47 4.76 -5.85
N ALA A 149 -11.65 4.80 -6.47
CA ALA A 149 -11.89 4.21 -7.78
C ALA A 149 -12.79 5.07 -8.68
N ASN A 150 -12.59 4.99 -10.00
CA ASN A 150 -13.48 5.58 -11.02
C ASN A 150 -14.65 4.66 -11.43
N TYR A 151 -14.85 3.55 -10.73
CA TYR A 151 -15.95 2.60 -10.95
C TYR A 151 -16.65 2.29 -9.62
N PRO A 152 -17.89 1.77 -9.66
CA PRO A 152 -18.60 1.37 -8.45
C PRO A 152 -17.84 0.26 -7.70
N ILE A 153 -17.44 0.53 -6.45
CA ILE A 153 -16.76 -0.45 -5.57
C ILE A 153 -17.74 -1.19 -4.63
N GLY A 154 -19.06 -0.96 -4.78
CA GLY A 154 -20.15 -1.71 -4.16
C GLY A 154 -20.39 -1.46 -2.65
N GLU A 155 -21.55 -1.91 -2.14
CA GLU A 155 -21.85 -2.09 -0.70
C GLU A 155 -21.01 -3.20 -0.05
N GLN A 156 -20.27 -3.99 -0.84
CA GLN A 156 -19.51 -5.19 -0.43
C GLN A 156 -18.37 -4.94 0.57
N LEU A 157 -18.17 -3.69 0.99
CA LEU A 157 -17.20 -3.31 2.01
C LEU A 157 -17.85 -2.75 3.29
N GLU A 158 -19.18 -2.57 3.35
CA GLU A 158 -19.89 -2.27 4.62
C GLU A 158 -20.11 -3.52 5.50
N ALA A 159 -19.90 -4.72 4.95
CA ALA A 159 -20.31 -5.98 5.57
C ALA A 159 -19.49 -6.48 6.77
N ASP A 160 -18.42 -5.78 7.21
CA ASP A 160 -17.61 -6.21 8.37
C ASP A 160 -17.46 -5.12 9.46
N PHE A 161 -18.43 -4.21 9.59
CA PHE A 161 -18.35 -3.09 10.54
C PHE A 161 -19.30 -3.16 11.73
N ASP A 162 -20.09 -4.21 11.88
CA ASP A 162 -20.98 -4.39 13.04
C ASP A 162 -20.81 -5.75 13.71
N GLU A 163 -19.62 -5.97 14.28
CA GLU A 163 -19.51 -6.80 15.48
C GLU A 163 -19.06 -5.89 16.62
N HIS A 164 -20.06 -5.40 17.36
CA HIS A 164 -19.91 -4.76 18.66
C HIS A 164 -19.01 -5.65 19.54
N LEU A 165 -17.75 -5.25 19.73
CA LEU A 165 -16.99 -5.63 20.93
C LEU A 165 -17.37 -4.67 22.06
N ASP A 166 -18.64 -4.73 22.45
CA ASP A 166 -19.03 -4.39 23.81
C ASP A 166 -18.43 -5.48 24.69
N ARG A 167 -17.23 -5.21 25.21
CA ARG A 167 -16.75 -5.91 26.39
C ARG A 167 -17.61 -5.41 27.55
N GLU A 168 -18.59 -6.21 27.91
CA GLU A 168 -19.15 -6.17 29.25
C GLU A 168 -17.99 -6.38 30.24
N ASP A 169 -17.71 -5.34 31.01
CA ASP A 169 -16.97 -5.41 32.27
C ASP A 169 -17.82 -6.25 33.24
N ASP A 170 -17.61 -7.56 33.29
CA ASP A 170 -18.13 -8.39 34.37
C ASP A 170 -17.14 -8.41 35.53
N GLY A 171 -17.10 -7.30 36.25
CA GLY A 171 -16.54 -7.27 37.59
C GLY A 171 -17.26 -8.29 38.48
N THR A 172 -16.61 -9.40 38.82
CA THR A 172 -16.94 -10.21 39.99
C THR A 172 -15.70 -10.94 40.52
N ILE A 173 -15.16 -10.34 41.61
CA ILE A 173 -14.32 -10.86 42.72
C ILE A 173 -12.96 -11.49 42.37
#